data_AF-N0B564-F1
#
_entry.id   AF-N0B564-F1
#
_cell.length_a   1.000
_cell.length_b   1.000
_cell.length_c   1.000
_cell.angle_alpha   90.00
_cell.angle_beta   90.00
_cell.angle_gamma   90.00
#
_symmetry.space_group_name_H-M   'P 1'
#
loop_
_entity.id
_entity.type
_entity.pdbx_description
1 polymer ?
#
loop_
_entity_poly.entity_id
_entity_poly.type
_entity_poly.pdbx_seq_one_letter_code
_entity_poly.pdbx_strand_id
1 'polypeptide(L)' 'MSPGFNVFGPEDLERAESVLDEVWTLLPDDVRNGPSAVVLRERLARHVLAAMTNSRADRDELKASVMRAGAAAWLRA' A
#
# COMPACT_ATOMS: atom_id res chain seq x y z
N MET A 1 32.68 -0.19 -6.87
CA MET A 1 31.75 -0.34 -5.73
C MET A 1 30.39 0.11 -6.22
N SER A 2 29.45 -0.81 -6.49
CA SER A 2 28.08 -0.39 -6.82
C SER A 2 27.40 0.06 -5.53
N PRO A 3 26.88 1.30 -5.44
CA PRO A 3 26.03 1.66 -4.32
C PRO A 3 24.79 0.77 -4.39
N GLY A 4 24.55 0.00 -3.32
CA GLY A 4 23.36 -0.83 -3.21
C GLY A 4 22.14 0.06 -3.40
N PHE A 5 21.38 -0.20 -4.47
CA PHE A 5 20.17 0.52 -4.81
C PHE A 5 19.15 0.34 -3.68
N ASN A 6 19.07 1.29 -2.74
CA ASN A 6 17.79 1.58 -2.12
C ASN A 6 16.95 2.23 -3.22
N VAL A 7 16.06 1.43 -3.82
CA VAL A 7 15.18 1.85 -4.92
C VAL A 7 14.22 2.98 -4.48
N PHE A 8 14.01 3.13 -3.17
CA PHE A 8 13.18 4.17 -2.56
C PHE A 8 14.01 5.11 -1.71
N GLY A 9 13.89 6.41 -1.96
CA GLY A 9 14.38 7.46 -1.07
C GLY A 9 13.42 7.73 0.09
N PRO A 10 13.79 8.58 1.05
CA PRO A 10 12.91 8.97 2.17
C PRO A 10 11.57 9.54 1.69
N GLU A 11 11.58 10.37 0.66
CA GLU A 11 10.38 10.99 0.07
C GLU A 11 9.44 9.95 -0.55
N ASP A 12 9.98 8.90 -1.17
CA ASP A 12 9.18 7.80 -1.72
C ASP A 12 8.50 7.01 -0.59
N LEU A 13 9.21 6.79 0.52
CA LEU A 13 8.66 6.10 1.68
C LEU A 13 7.57 6.92 2.37
N GLU A 14 7.75 8.23 2.54
CA GLU A 14 6.72 9.12 3.06
C GLU A 14 5.48 9.13 2.16
N ARG A 15 5.67 9.16 0.84
CA ARG A 15 4.58 9.06 -0.13
C ARG A 15 3.86 7.72 -0.04
N ALA A 16 4.60 6.61 0.10
CA ALA A 16 4.03 5.28 0.26
C ALA A 16 3.20 5.17 1.54
N GLU A 17 3.71 5.68 2.66
CA GLU A 17 3.03 5.69 3.94
C GLU A 17 1.76 6.54 3.90
N SER A 18 1.82 7.74 3.29
CA SER A 18 0.65 8.60 3.12
C SER A 18 -0.48 7.92 2.34
N VAL A 19 -0.14 7.21 1.25
CA VAL A 19 -1.12 6.46 0.46
C VAL A 19 -1.65 5.24 1.21
N LEU A 20 -0.79 4.54 1.94
CA LEU A 20 -1.19 3.41 2.78
C LEU A 20 -2.20 3.86 3.84
N ASP A 21 -1.94 4.96 4.53
CA ASP A 21 -2.83 5.48 5.56
C ASP A 21 -4.17 5.94 4.99
N GLU A 22 -4.15 6.63 3.86
CA GLU A 22 -5.38 7.03 3.19
C GLU A 22 -6.23 5.81 2.81
N VAL A 23 -5.63 4.82 2.13
CA VAL A 23 -6.33 3.58 1.78
C VAL A 23 -6.82 2.85 3.02
N TRP A 24 -6.00 2.79 4.07
CA TRP A 24 -6.36 2.17 5.34
C TRP A 24 -7.60 2.81 5.93
N THR A 25 -7.67 4.15 6.01
CA THR A 25 -8.84 4.86 6.59
C THR A 25 -10.14 4.65 5.84
N LEU A 26 -10.09 4.27 4.56
CA LEU A 26 -11.26 3.96 3.74
C LEU A 26 -11.82 2.55 3.99
N LEU A 27 -11.10 1.70 4.72
CA LEU A 27 -11.56 0.35 5.03
C LEU A 27 -12.62 0.35 6.12
N PRO A 28 -13.59 -0.58 6.04
CA PRO A 28 -14.56 -0.80 7.11
C PRO A 28 -13.88 -1.01 8.48
N ASP A 29 -14.50 -0.51 9.54
CA ASP A 29 -13.96 -0.56 10.90
C ASP A 29 -13.73 -2.00 11.39
N ASP A 30 -14.60 -2.93 11.01
CA ASP A 30 -14.50 -4.36 11.31
C ASP A 30 -13.28 -5.01 10.63
N VAL A 31 -12.90 -4.53 9.44
CA VAL A 31 -11.68 -4.96 8.74
C VAL A 31 -10.43 -4.37 9.39
N ARG A 32 -10.47 -3.07 9.76
CA ARG A 32 -9.34 -2.38 10.40
C ARG A 32 -9.05 -2.86 11.82
N ASN A 33 -10.07 -3.29 12.54
CA ASN A 33 -9.97 -3.77 13.91
C ASN A 33 -10.08 -5.30 14.02
N GLY A 34 -10.16 -5.99 12.89
CA GLY A 34 -10.29 -7.44 12.83
C GLY A 34 -8.98 -8.18 13.18
N PRO A 35 -9.05 -9.50 13.41
CA PRO A 35 -7.89 -10.32 13.78
C PRO A 35 -6.78 -10.33 12.71
N SER A 36 -7.15 -10.09 11.45
CA SER A 36 -6.23 -10.06 10.30
C SER A 36 -5.69 -8.66 9.99
N ALA A 37 -6.04 -7.63 10.77
CA ALA A 37 -5.75 -6.23 10.44
C ALA A 37 -4.26 -5.94 10.20
N VAL A 38 -3.38 -6.46 11.07
CA VAL A 38 -1.92 -6.29 10.94
C VAL A 38 -1.41 -6.91 9.63
N VAL A 39 -1.80 -8.17 9.37
CA VAL A 39 -1.41 -8.90 8.15
C VAL A 39 -1.94 -8.19 6.90
N LEU A 40 -3.15 -7.64 6.97
CA LEU A 40 -3.74 -6.89 5.87
C LEU A 40 -3.00 -5.58 5.61
N ARG A 41 -2.67 -4.83 6.66
CA ARG A 41 -1.92 -3.57 6.54
C ARG A 41 -0.53 -3.80 5.95
N GLU A 42 0.16 -4.88 6.35
CA GLU A 42 1.44 -5.27 5.72
C GLU A 42 1.30 -5.63 4.24
N ARG A 43 0.25 -6.38 3.87
CA ARG A 43 -0.02 -6.72 2.46
C ARG A 43 -0.29 -5.48 1.62
N LEU A 44 -1.05 -4.52 2.16
CA LEU A 44 -1.31 -3.23 1.52
C LEU A 44 -0.01 -2.44 1.33
N ALA A 45 0.85 -2.37 2.36
CA ALA A 45 2.14 -1.70 2.28
C ALA A 45 3.02 -2.27 1.15
N ARG A 46 3.10 -3.60 1.04
CA ARG A 46 3.84 -4.27 -0.06
C ARG A 46 3.24 -3.95 -1.42
N HIS A 47 1.91 -3.86 -1.52
CA HIS A 47 1.23 -3.50 -2.76
C HIS A 47 1.49 -2.06 -3.18
N VAL A 48 1.48 -1.12 -2.23
CA VAL A 48 1.82 0.29 -2.46
C VAL A 48 3.24 0.40 -3.02
N LEU A 49 4.22 -0.22 -2.36
CA LEU A 49 5.62 -0.20 -2.80
C LEU A 49 5.78 -0.83 -4.20
N ALA A 50 5.18 -1.99 -4.43
CA ALA A 50 5.24 -2.67 -5.72
C ALA A 50 4.61 -1.84 -6.85
N ALA A 51 3.49 -1.16 -6.57
CA ALA A 51 2.84 -0.29 -7.55
C ALA A 51 3.68 0.97 -7.83
N MET A 52 4.30 1.58 -6.82
CA MET A 52 5.27 2.68 -7.03
C MET A 52 6.49 2.27 -7.87
N THR A 53 6.90 0.99 -7.81
CA THR A 53 8.02 0.50 -8.64
C THR A 53 7.61 0.27 -10.09
N ASN A 54 6.35 -0.14 -10.32
CA ASN A 54 5.86 -0.55 -11.63
C ASN A 54 5.18 0.57 -12.43
N SER A 55 4.73 1.65 -11.77
CA SER A 55 4.20 2.81 -12.45
C SER A 55 4.81 4.08 -11.88
N ARG A 56 5.19 5.02 -12.76
CA ARG A 56 5.29 6.45 -12.41
C ARG A 56 3.90 7.05 -12.12
N ALA A 57 2.97 6.24 -11.61
CA ALA A 57 1.60 6.61 -11.38
C ALA A 57 1.55 7.79 -10.43
N ASP A 58 0.63 8.71 -10.71
CA ASP A 58 0.25 9.68 -9.72
C ASP A 58 -0.40 8.97 -8.50
N ARG A 59 -0.66 9.75 -7.46
CA ARG A 59 -1.22 9.25 -6.20
C ARG A 59 -2.58 8.57 -6.39
N ASP A 60 -3.41 9.07 -7.29
CA ASP A 60 -4.78 8.58 -7.50
C ASP A 60 -4.79 7.25 -8.25
N GLU A 61 -3.92 7.10 -9.25
CA GLU A 61 -3.68 5.83 -9.93
C GLU A 61 -3.14 4.76 -8.98
N LEU A 62 -2.22 5.14 -8.09
CA LEU A 62 -1.66 4.27 -7.07
C LEU A 62 -2.75 3.80 -6.09
N LYS A 63 -3.56 4.73 -5.60
CA LYS A 63 -4.73 4.45 -4.75
C LYS A 63 -5.72 3.52 -5.43
N ALA A 64 -6.09 3.78 -6.69
CA ALA A 64 -7.03 2.94 -7.44
C ALA A 64 -6.49 1.53 -7.69
N SER A 65 -5.18 1.37 -7.88
CA SER A 65 -4.51 0.07 -7.98
C SER A 65 -4.60 -0.71 -6.66
N VAL A 66 -4.25 -0.07 -5.55
CA VAL A 66 -4.25 -0.68 -4.21
C VAL A 66 -5.67 -1.04 -3.77
N MET A 67 -6.66 -0.19 -4.03
CA MET A 67 -8.07 -0.48 -3.72
C MET A 67 -8.59 -1.69 -4.51
N ARG A 68 -8.24 -1.83 -5.79
CA ARG A 68 -8.63 -2.99 -6.62
C ARG A 68 -8.00 -4.29 -6.13
N ALA A 69 -6.72 -4.26 -5.78
CA ALA A 69 -6.03 -5.41 -5.22
C ALA A 69 -6.53 -5.77 -3.81
N GLY A 70 -6.79 -4.75 -3.00
CA GLY A 70 -7.32 -4.86 -1.64
C GLY A 70 -8.71 -5.47 -1.62
N ALA A 71 -9.63 -5.03 -2.48
CA ALA A 71 -11.00 -5.56 -2.55
C ALA A 71 -11.05 -7.10 -2.74
N ALA A 72 -10.16 -7.65 -3.56
CA ALA A 72 -10.06 -9.10 -3.76
C ALA A 72 -9.45 -9.84 -2.55
N ALA A 73 -8.61 -9.17 -1.78
CA ALA A 73 -7.97 -9.70 -0.58
C ALA A 73 -8.86 -9.61 0.66
N TRP A 74 -9.65 -8.54 0.81
CA TRP A 74 -10.58 -8.33 1.92
C TRP A 74 -11.72 -9.36 1.93
N LEU A 75 -12.21 -9.74 0.74
CA LEU A 75 -13.25 -10.77 0.60
C LEU A 75 -12.80 -12.19 1.02
N ARG A 76 -11.50 -12.40 1.25
CA ARG A 76 -10.93 -13.71 1.61
C ARG A 76 -10.25 -13.74 2.98
N ALA A 77 -10.27 -12.62 3.71
CA ALA A 77 -9.67 -12.47 5.04
C ALA A 77 -10.74 -12.57 6.14
#